data_AF-A0A062G781-F1
#
_entry.id   AF-A0A062G781-F1
#
_cell.length_a   1.000
_cell.length_b   1.000
_cell.length_c   1.000
_cell.angle_alpha   90.00
_cell.angle_beta   90.00
_cell.angle_gamma   90.00
#
_symmetry.space_group_name_H-M   'P 1'
#
loop_
_entity.id
_entity.type
_entity.pdbx_description
1 polymer ?
#
loop_
_entity_poly.entity_id
_entity_poly.type
_entity_poly.pdbx_seq_one_letter_code
_entity_poly.pdbx_strand_id
1 'polypeptide(L)'
;MIPPHHAPVLDSINATDPVSGTAEPGSTVTVTYPDGTTATVVAGTDGTWSVPNPGNLVDGDTVTATATDPAGNTSLPGTGTVSADITPPVVALDDVLTNDSTPALTGTVNDPTATVVVNVDGVDYPAVNNGDGTWTLADNTLPALTDGPHTITVTATDAAGNAGTDTAVVTIDTSVPVVSLDDLTTNDTTPALTGVINDPTATVVVNVDGVDYPAVNNGDGTWTLADNTLPALIDGPHTVTVTATDPAGNTATDTATLTIDTVPADLIGAITIPE
;
A
#
# COMPACT_ATOMS: atom_id res chain seq x y z
N MET A 1 -18.27 34.45 -53.61
CA MET A 1 -17.60 33.15 -53.39
C MET A 1 -17.34 33.08 -51.90
N ILE A 2 -18.05 32.20 -51.19
CA ILE A 2 -17.86 32.01 -49.74
C ILE A 2 -16.51 31.29 -49.57
N PRO A 3 -15.64 31.67 -48.62
CA PRO A 3 -14.37 30.98 -48.39
C PRO A 3 -14.62 29.48 -48.15
N PRO A 4 -13.71 28.59 -48.57
CA PRO A 4 -13.79 27.19 -48.15
C PRO A 4 -13.70 27.12 -46.62
N HIS A 5 -14.58 26.33 -46.02
CA HIS A 5 -14.55 26.09 -44.58
C HIS A 5 -13.25 25.40 -44.17
N HIS A 6 -12.71 25.82 -43.03
CA HIS A 6 -11.53 25.18 -42.46
C HIS A 6 -11.85 23.72 -42.14
N ALA A 7 -10.98 22.81 -42.58
CA ALA A 7 -11.06 21.42 -42.18
C ALA A 7 -10.97 21.31 -40.65
N PRO A 8 -11.73 20.41 -40.01
CA PRO A 8 -11.53 20.12 -38.60
C PRO A 8 -10.08 19.76 -38.31
N VAL A 9 -9.55 20.23 -37.18
CA VAL A 9 -8.27 19.77 -36.64
C VAL A 9 -8.61 18.77 -35.54
N LEU A 10 -8.07 17.55 -35.63
CA LEU A 10 -8.22 16.54 -34.60
C LEU A 10 -7.07 16.68 -33.60
N ASP A 11 -7.37 16.51 -32.32
CA ASP A 11 -6.35 16.35 -31.28
C ASP A 11 -5.70 14.96 -31.40
N SER A 12 -4.67 14.70 -30.58
CA SER A 12 -4.05 13.37 -30.49
C SER A 12 -5.10 12.30 -30.14
N ILE A 13 -5.07 11.18 -30.87
CA ILE A 13 -6.04 10.10 -30.71
C ILE A 13 -5.36 8.89 -30.07
N ASN A 14 -5.99 8.28 -29.07
CA ASN A 14 -5.60 7.00 -28.48
C ASN A 14 -6.77 6.00 -28.54
N ALA A 15 -6.57 4.79 -28.00
CA ALA A 15 -7.56 3.72 -28.09
C ALA A 15 -8.78 3.91 -27.18
N THR A 16 -8.73 4.79 -26.18
CA THR A 16 -9.71 4.84 -25.09
C THR A 16 -10.45 6.16 -24.98
N ASP A 17 -9.74 7.28 -25.15
CA ASP A 17 -10.28 8.61 -24.93
C ASP A 17 -11.21 9.05 -26.07
N PRO A 18 -12.19 9.92 -25.78
CA PRO A 18 -13.04 10.52 -26.82
C PRO A 18 -12.20 11.16 -27.93
N VAL A 19 -12.63 11.03 -29.18
CA VAL A 19 -12.01 11.76 -30.29
C VAL A 19 -12.45 13.21 -30.23
N SER A 20 -11.50 14.13 -30.10
CA SER A 20 -11.75 15.56 -29.97
C SER A 20 -10.99 16.39 -31.00
N GLY A 21 -11.32 17.69 -31.02
CA GLY A 21 -10.60 18.65 -31.83
C GLY A 21 -11.26 20.01 -31.89
N THR A 22 -10.91 20.76 -32.94
CA THR A 22 -11.50 22.07 -33.26
C THR A 22 -12.09 22.11 -34.66
N ALA A 23 -13.15 22.91 -34.84
CA ALA A 23 -13.81 23.19 -36.11
C ALA A 23 -14.42 24.59 -36.09
N GLU A 24 -15.08 25.01 -37.18
CA GLU A 24 -15.81 26.27 -37.21
C GLU A 24 -16.94 26.25 -36.15
N PRO A 25 -17.03 27.26 -35.27
CA PRO A 25 -18.07 27.32 -34.24
C PRO A 25 -19.48 27.17 -34.80
N GLY A 26 -20.29 26.30 -34.20
CA GLY A 26 -21.66 26.02 -34.64
C GLY A 26 -21.80 25.19 -35.90
N SER A 27 -20.70 24.74 -36.51
CA SER A 27 -20.74 23.75 -37.60
C SER A 27 -21.00 22.34 -37.08
N THR A 28 -21.60 21.48 -37.91
CA THR A 28 -21.77 20.06 -37.61
C THR A 28 -20.51 19.31 -38.05
N VAL A 29 -19.79 18.73 -37.10
CA VAL A 29 -18.64 17.86 -37.34
C VAL A 29 -19.13 16.42 -37.51
N THR A 30 -18.73 15.78 -38.61
CA THR A 30 -18.93 14.36 -38.88
C THR A 30 -17.58 13.66 -38.84
N VAL A 31 -17.38 12.81 -37.85
CA VAL A 31 -16.20 11.96 -37.66
C VAL A 31 -16.48 10.60 -38.29
N THR A 32 -15.55 10.09 -39.10
CA THR A 32 -15.58 8.76 -39.72
C THR A 32 -14.42 7.93 -39.19
N TYR A 33 -14.74 6.78 -38.62
CA TYR A 33 -13.78 5.82 -38.06
C TYR A 33 -13.25 4.85 -39.13
N PRO A 34 -12.17 4.09 -38.83
CA PRO A 34 -11.56 3.16 -39.79
C PRO A 34 -12.50 2.08 -40.33
N ASP A 35 -13.49 1.66 -39.54
CA ASP A 35 -14.51 0.68 -39.93
C ASP A 35 -15.63 1.28 -40.79
N GLY A 36 -15.58 2.58 -41.08
CA GLY A 36 -16.56 3.34 -41.86
C GLY A 36 -17.77 3.80 -41.07
N THR A 37 -17.89 3.48 -39.78
CA THR A 37 -18.92 4.06 -38.91
C THR A 37 -18.65 5.54 -38.67
N THR A 38 -19.71 6.28 -38.30
CA THR A 38 -19.62 7.74 -38.12
C THR A 38 -20.26 8.21 -36.83
N ALA A 39 -19.68 9.25 -36.22
CA ALA A 39 -20.29 10.03 -35.14
C ALA A 39 -20.43 11.50 -35.56
N THR A 40 -21.46 12.18 -35.07
CA THR A 40 -21.72 13.58 -35.39
C THR A 40 -21.92 14.42 -34.15
N VAL A 41 -21.37 15.63 -34.13
CA VAL A 41 -21.51 16.61 -33.05
C VAL A 41 -21.51 18.03 -33.60
N VAL A 42 -22.16 18.97 -32.92
CA VAL A 42 -22.06 20.41 -33.25
C VAL A 42 -20.90 21.01 -32.48
N ALA A 43 -19.99 21.68 -33.17
CA ALA A 43 -18.88 22.38 -32.54
C ALA A 43 -19.39 23.52 -31.64
N GLY A 44 -18.81 23.65 -30.45
CA GLY A 44 -19.15 24.68 -29.46
C GLY A 44 -18.93 26.10 -29.99
N THR A 45 -19.35 27.11 -29.22
CA THR A 45 -19.14 28.52 -29.60
C THR A 45 -17.66 28.92 -29.61
N ASP A 46 -16.81 28.15 -28.94
CA ASP A 46 -15.34 28.25 -28.96
C ASP A 46 -14.68 27.37 -30.04
N GLY A 47 -15.47 26.63 -30.82
CA GLY A 47 -15.02 25.74 -31.88
C GLY A 47 -14.60 24.35 -31.40
N THR A 48 -14.65 24.05 -30.10
CA THR A 48 -14.29 22.73 -29.57
C THR A 48 -15.37 21.69 -29.86
N TRP A 49 -14.98 20.44 -30.06
CA TRP A 49 -15.90 19.33 -30.23
C TRP A 49 -15.30 18.03 -29.69
N SER A 50 -16.17 17.09 -29.33
CA SER A 50 -15.78 15.74 -28.91
C SER A 50 -16.87 14.73 -29.25
N VAL A 51 -16.47 13.55 -29.70
CA VAL A 51 -17.34 12.39 -29.92
C VAL A 51 -16.79 11.16 -29.18
N PRO A 52 -17.63 10.21 -28.75
CA PRO A 52 -17.17 8.99 -28.10
C PRO A 52 -16.15 8.21 -28.94
N ASN A 53 -15.22 7.52 -28.29
CA ASN A 53 -14.38 6.52 -28.95
C ASN A 53 -15.22 5.28 -29.27
N PRO A 54 -15.12 4.67 -30.46
CA PRO A 54 -15.83 3.44 -30.78
C PRO A 54 -15.29 2.21 -30.01
N GLY A 55 -14.14 2.34 -29.35
CA GLY A 55 -13.55 1.31 -28.49
C GLY A 55 -12.82 0.19 -29.24
N ASN A 56 -12.66 0.33 -30.56
CA ASN A 56 -11.99 -0.63 -31.44
C ASN A 56 -10.83 -0.01 -32.24
N LEU A 57 -10.42 1.22 -31.91
CA LEU A 57 -9.29 1.88 -32.55
C LEU A 57 -7.98 1.18 -32.17
N VAL A 58 -7.13 0.92 -33.16
CA VAL A 58 -5.81 0.31 -32.98
C VAL A 58 -4.68 1.22 -33.48
N ASP A 59 -3.43 0.88 -33.15
CA ASP A 59 -2.24 1.59 -33.67
C ASP A 59 -2.33 1.80 -35.18
N GLY A 60 -2.12 3.05 -35.60
CA GLY A 60 -1.99 3.44 -37.00
C GLY A 60 -3.32 3.63 -37.73
N ASP A 61 -4.45 3.34 -37.06
CA ASP A 61 -5.76 3.64 -37.58
C ASP A 61 -5.89 5.13 -37.92
N THR A 62 -6.59 5.41 -39.02
CA THR A 62 -6.84 6.78 -39.47
C THR A 62 -8.29 7.15 -39.21
N VAL A 63 -8.50 8.19 -38.42
CA VAL A 63 -9.81 8.82 -38.18
C VAL A 63 -9.88 10.09 -39.03
N THR A 64 -11.02 10.32 -39.68
CA THR A 64 -11.23 11.51 -40.49
C THR A 64 -12.42 12.33 -39.97
N ALA A 65 -12.39 13.65 -40.13
CA ALA A 65 -13.50 14.51 -39.75
C ALA A 65 -13.79 15.57 -40.81
N THR A 66 -15.06 15.86 -41.05
CA THR A 66 -15.51 16.96 -41.93
C THR A 66 -16.45 17.88 -41.14
N ALA A 67 -16.47 19.17 -41.45
CA ALA A 67 -17.41 20.13 -40.86
C ALA A 67 -18.39 20.62 -41.92
N THR A 68 -19.67 20.75 -41.57
CA THR A 68 -20.71 21.35 -42.41
C THR A 68 -21.31 22.56 -41.70
N ASP A 69 -21.24 23.73 -42.33
CA ASP A 69 -21.76 24.99 -41.77
C ASP A 69 -23.31 25.00 -41.75
N PRO A 70 -23.94 25.97 -41.04
CA PRO A 70 -25.41 26.11 -41.05
C PRO A 70 -26.02 26.40 -42.43
N ALA A 71 -25.22 26.79 -43.42
CA ALA A 71 -25.65 27.01 -44.80
C ALA A 71 -25.55 25.76 -45.68
N GLY A 72 -25.04 24.63 -45.16
CA GLY A 72 -24.92 23.35 -45.83
C GLY A 72 -23.63 23.14 -46.64
N ASN A 73 -22.61 23.98 -46.47
CA ASN A 73 -21.31 23.83 -47.13
C ASN A 73 -20.39 22.92 -46.30
N THR A 74 -19.79 21.91 -46.92
CA THR A 74 -18.88 20.95 -46.26
C THR A 74 -17.41 21.30 -46.52
N SER A 75 -16.57 21.17 -45.48
CA SER A 75 -15.12 21.38 -45.54
C SER A 75 -14.38 20.25 -46.28
N LEU A 76 -13.08 20.45 -46.51
CA LEU A 76 -12.17 19.32 -46.73
C LEU A 76 -12.04 18.47 -45.45
N PRO A 77 -11.64 17.19 -45.55
CA PRO A 77 -11.44 16.36 -44.36
C PRO A 77 -10.19 16.78 -43.59
N GLY A 78 -10.31 16.83 -42.27
CA GLY A 78 -9.20 16.67 -41.33
C GLY A 78 -8.92 15.20 -41.08
N THR A 79 -7.68 14.86 -40.72
CA THR A 79 -7.27 13.49 -40.44
C THR A 79 -6.43 13.45 -39.17
N GLY A 80 -6.70 12.48 -38.30
CA GLY A 80 -5.85 12.11 -37.17
C GLY A 80 -5.50 10.64 -37.25
N THR A 81 -4.29 10.28 -36.84
CA THR A 81 -3.88 8.89 -36.69
C THR A 81 -3.87 8.52 -35.22
N VAL A 82 -4.37 7.32 -34.90
CA VAL A 82 -4.29 6.76 -33.55
C VAL A 82 -2.81 6.55 -33.21
N SER A 83 -2.44 6.90 -31.97
CA SER A 83 -1.10 6.67 -31.42
C SER A 83 -0.62 5.27 -31.72
N ALA A 84 0.69 5.13 -32.02
CA ALA A 84 1.26 3.81 -32.24
C ALA A 84 1.44 2.97 -30.98
N ASP A 85 1.33 3.63 -29.84
CA ASP A 85 1.30 2.97 -28.56
C ASP A 85 -0.06 3.19 -27.90
N ILE A 86 -0.77 2.09 -27.70
CA ILE A 86 -2.09 2.03 -27.06
C ILE A 86 -2.09 1.06 -25.87
N THR A 87 -0.92 0.56 -25.46
CA THR A 87 -0.81 -0.47 -24.43
C THR A 87 -0.45 0.21 -23.11
N PRO A 88 -1.36 0.24 -22.11
CA PRO A 88 -1.02 0.81 -20.82
C PRO A 88 0.13 0.06 -20.13
N PRO A 89 0.96 0.75 -19.33
CA PRO A 89 1.89 0.11 -18.43
C PRO A 89 1.17 -0.84 -17.47
N VAL A 90 1.84 -1.94 -17.10
CA VAL A 90 1.47 -2.78 -15.96
C VAL A 90 2.26 -2.30 -14.76
N VAL A 91 1.54 -1.92 -13.72
CA VAL A 91 2.08 -1.49 -12.43
C VAL A 91 1.51 -2.41 -11.34
N ALA A 92 2.26 -2.63 -10.26
CA ALA A 92 1.77 -3.37 -9.11
C ALA A 92 2.25 -2.75 -7.79
N LEU A 93 1.45 -2.91 -6.75
CA LEU A 93 1.73 -2.58 -5.35
C LEU A 93 1.23 -3.73 -4.46
N ASP A 94 2.02 -4.16 -3.49
CA ASP A 94 1.60 -5.17 -2.51
C ASP A 94 0.96 -4.52 -1.28
N ASP A 95 0.09 -5.29 -0.60
CA ASP A 95 -0.41 -4.91 0.73
C ASP A 95 0.75 -4.85 1.74
N VAL A 96 0.69 -3.89 2.66
CA VAL A 96 1.73 -3.69 3.68
C VAL A 96 1.08 -3.59 5.06
N LEU A 97 1.66 -4.27 6.05
CA LEU A 97 1.44 -3.99 7.47
C LEU A 97 2.74 -3.45 8.05
N THR A 98 2.68 -2.29 8.71
CA THR A 98 3.88 -1.63 9.24
C THR A 98 3.56 -0.80 10.47
N ASN A 99 4.57 -0.62 11.33
CA ASN A 99 4.55 0.32 12.44
C ASN A 99 5.25 1.66 12.13
N ASP A 100 5.63 1.88 10.88
CA ASP A 100 6.09 3.17 10.40
C ASP A 100 4.90 3.98 9.88
N SER A 101 4.58 5.09 10.54
CA SER A 101 3.48 5.98 10.12
C SER A 101 3.75 6.76 8.83
N THR A 102 4.97 6.71 8.28
CA THR A 102 5.37 7.43 7.07
C THR A 102 6.14 6.55 6.08
N PRO A 103 5.64 5.34 5.78
CA PRO A 103 6.46 4.31 5.17
C PRO A 103 6.85 4.67 3.73
N ALA A 104 7.98 4.15 3.27
CA ALA A 104 8.24 4.03 1.85
C ALA A 104 7.19 3.12 1.19
N LEU A 105 6.76 3.46 -0.02
CA LEU A 105 5.93 2.59 -0.85
C LEU A 105 6.70 2.18 -2.08
N THR A 106 6.70 0.88 -2.38
CA THR A 106 7.45 0.31 -3.50
C THR A 106 6.61 -0.70 -4.25
N GLY A 107 6.90 -0.88 -5.52
CA GLY A 107 6.25 -1.89 -6.33
C GLY A 107 6.96 -2.12 -7.66
N THR A 108 6.26 -2.72 -8.61
CA THR A 108 6.79 -3.00 -9.95
C THR A 108 6.12 -2.15 -11.02
N VAL A 109 6.84 -1.85 -12.09
CA VAL A 109 6.33 -1.18 -13.30
C VAL A 109 7.08 -1.71 -14.51
N ASN A 110 6.37 -2.14 -15.55
CA ASN A 110 7.01 -2.78 -16.71
C ASN A 110 7.51 -1.78 -17.78
N ASP A 111 7.04 -0.53 -17.75
CA ASP A 111 7.53 0.55 -18.60
C ASP A 111 8.58 1.38 -17.84
N PRO A 112 9.86 1.33 -18.23
CA PRO A 112 10.95 2.03 -17.55
C PRO A 112 10.92 3.56 -17.74
N THR A 113 10.03 4.07 -18.59
CA THR A 113 9.90 5.50 -18.90
C THR A 113 8.57 6.10 -18.47
N ALA A 114 7.64 5.29 -17.96
CA ALA A 114 6.35 5.77 -17.46
C ALA A 114 6.51 6.71 -16.26
N THR A 115 5.64 7.71 -16.18
CA THR A 115 5.47 8.53 -14.99
C THR A 115 4.61 7.79 -13.97
N VAL A 116 5.04 7.75 -12.71
CA VAL A 116 4.33 7.04 -11.64
C VAL A 116 3.78 8.04 -10.62
N VAL A 117 2.50 7.91 -10.30
CA VAL A 117 1.79 8.69 -9.29
C VAL A 117 1.11 7.74 -8.30
N VAL A 118 1.25 8.01 -7.02
CA VAL A 118 0.62 7.26 -5.94
C VAL A 118 -0.44 8.13 -5.28
N ASN A 119 -1.69 7.72 -5.35
CA ASN A 119 -2.78 8.33 -4.61
C ASN A 119 -2.89 7.68 -3.23
N VAL A 120 -2.81 8.50 -2.18
CA VAL A 120 -2.98 8.10 -0.78
C VAL A 120 -4.14 8.91 -0.22
N ASP A 121 -5.24 8.23 0.14
CA ASP A 121 -6.47 8.84 0.67
C ASP A 121 -7.00 10.04 -0.14
N GLY A 122 -6.88 9.97 -1.47
CA GLY A 122 -7.35 11.01 -2.38
C GLY A 122 -6.34 12.11 -2.70
N VAL A 123 -5.11 12.05 -2.18
CA VAL A 123 -4.01 12.98 -2.50
C VAL A 123 -2.96 12.29 -3.36
N ASP A 124 -2.59 12.92 -4.48
CA ASP A 124 -1.57 12.40 -5.41
C ASP A 124 -0.16 12.81 -5.00
N TYR A 125 0.74 11.82 -4.96
CA TYR A 125 2.17 11.98 -4.70
C TYR A 125 2.98 11.46 -5.90
N PRO A 126 3.90 12.26 -6.46
CA PRO A 126 4.78 11.75 -7.51
C PRO A 126 5.75 10.72 -6.92
N ALA A 127 5.84 9.55 -7.56
CA ALA A 127 6.81 8.52 -7.23
C ALA A 127 7.91 8.45 -8.29
N VAL A 128 9.04 7.84 -7.93
CA VAL A 128 10.17 7.63 -8.82
C VAL A 128 9.99 6.32 -9.56
N ASN A 129 10.00 6.34 -10.89
CA ASN A 129 10.25 5.14 -11.69
C ASN A 129 11.76 4.91 -11.73
N ASN A 130 12.22 3.79 -11.14
CA ASN A 130 13.65 3.53 -10.99
C ASN A 130 14.30 3.07 -12.32
N GLY A 131 13.48 2.74 -13.33
CA GLY A 131 13.95 2.28 -14.65
C GLY A 131 14.48 0.85 -14.68
N ASP A 132 14.47 0.15 -13.54
CA ASP A 132 14.91 -1.24 -13.39
C ASP A 132 13.74 -2.24 -13.25
N GLY A 133 12.52 -1.78 -13.56
CA GLY A 133 11.29 -2.53 -13.37
C GLY A 133 10.60 -2.27 -12.02
N THR A 134 11.14 -1.39 -11.19
CA THR A 134 10.56 -0.99 -9.91
C THR A 134 10.23 0.50 -9.86
N TRP A 135 9.34 0.86 -8.94
CA TRP A 135 9.07 2.26 -8.58
C TRP A 135 9.13 2.45 -7.06
N THR A 136 9.34 3.69 -6.63
CA THR A 136 9.46 4.04 -5.21
C THR A 136 8.87 5.41 -4.91
N LEU A 137 7.95 5.46 -3.95
CA LEU A 137 7.68 6.66 -3.16
C LEU A 137 8.54 6.59 -1.91
N ALA A 138 9.46 7.55 -1.77
CA ALA A 138 10.49 7.49 -0.73
C ALA A 138 9.89 7.57 0.68
N ASP A 139 10.57 6.92 1.61
CA ASP A 139 10.30 7.00 3.04
C ASP A 139 10.18 8.46 3.52
N ASN A 140 9.31 8.72 4.50
CA ASN A 140 9.05 10.05 5.06
C ASN A 140 8.55 11.12 4.05
N THR A 141 8.10 10.72 2.86
CA THR A 141 7.47 11.65 1.89
C THR A 141 6.02 11.97 2.26
N LEU A 142 5.30 10.97 2.79
CA LEU A 142 3.92 11.11 3.22
C LEU A 142 3.85 11.88 4.55
N PRO A 143 2.74 12.60 4.81
CA PRO A 143 2.43 12.98 6.19
C PRO A 143 2.24 11.72 7.05
N ALA A 144 2.43 11.86 8.37
CA ALA A 144 2.15 10.77 9.30
C ALA A 144 0.70 10.29 9.14
N LEU A 145 0.56 9.05 8.68
CA LEU A 145 -0.69 8.35 8.55
C LEU A 145 -1.15 7.87 9.94
N THR A 146 -2.46 7.80 10.13
CA THR A 146 -3.07 7.32 11.38
C THR A 146 -3.08 5.80 11.42
N ASP A 147 -3.13 5.21 12.62
CA ASP A 147 -3.37 3.77 12.74
C ASP A 147 -4.65 3.33 12.00
N GLY A 148 -4.56 2.21 11.30
CA GLY A 148 -5.62 1.63 10.50
C GLY A 148 -5.26 1.41 9.02
N PRO A 149 -6.22 0.89 8.23
CA PRO A 149 -6.02 0.64 6.80
C PRO A 149 -6.15 1.92 5.97
N HIS A 150 -5.21 2.13 5.06
CA HIS A 150 -5.20 3.16 4.03
C HIS A 150 -5.27 2.51 2.65
N THR A 151 -6.20 2.97 1.81
CA THR A 151 -6.29 2.49 0.43
C THR A 151 -5.36 3.30 -0.45
N ILE A 152 -4.42 2.62 -1.09
CA ILE A 152 -3.41 3.22 -1.96
C ILE A 152 -3.71 2.82 -3.40
N THR A 153 -3.72 3.79 -4.31
CA THR A 153 -3.80 3.54 -5.75
C THR A 153 -2.53 4.03 -6.42
N VAL A 154 -1.81 3.15 -7.11
CA VAL A 154 -0.68 3.56 -7.96
C VAL A 154 -1.13 3.61 -9.41
N THR A 155 -0.72 4.66 -10.12
CA THR A 155 -0.97 4.87 -11.55
C THR A 155 0.36 5.05 -12.26
N ALA A 156 0.59 4.31 -13.34
CA ALA A 156 1.71 4.48 -14.25
C ALA A 156 1.20 4.91 -15.63
N THR A 157 1.70 6.03 -16.14
CA THR A 157 1.31 6.58 -17.45
C THR A 157 2.52 6.60 -18.39
N ASP A 158 2.39 6.00 -19.56
CA ASP A 158 3.44 5.98 -20.58
C ASP A 158 3.59 7.34 -21.31
N ALA A 159 4.53 7.43 -22.24
CA ALA A 159 4.76 8.64 -23.03
C ALA A 159 3.63 8.96 -24.04
N ALA A 160 2.80 7.98 -24.39
CA ALA A 160 1.63 8.13 -25.27
C ALA A 160 0.36 8.53 -24.49
N GLY A 161 0.41 8.53 -23.16
CA GLY A 161 -0.69 8.88 -22.26
C GLY A 161 -1.54 7.69 -21.82
N ASN A 162 -1.19 6.45 -22.17
CA ASN A 162 -1.93 5.29 -21.69
C ASN A 162 -1.60 5.06 -20.21
N ALA A 163 -2.61 4.82 -19.38
CA ALA A 163 -2.44 4.68 -17.94
C ALA A 163 -2.89 3.30 -17.44
N GLY A 164 -2.02 2.63 -16.67
CA GLY A 164 -2.35 1.45 -15.91
C GLY A 164 -2.37 1.75 -14.41
N THR A 165 -3.23 1.04 -13.68
CA THR A 165 -3.44 1.28 -12.25
C THR A 165 -3.45 -0.02 -11.45
N ASP A 166 -3.00 0.05 -10.21
CA ASP A 166 -3.18 -1.02 -9.22
C ASP A 166 -3.55 -0.44 -7.85
N THR A 167 -4.20 -1.24 -7.01
CA THR A 167 -4.69 -0.82 -5.69
C THR A 167 -4.29 -1.82 -4.62
N ALA A 168 -3.77 -1.32 -3.50
CA ALA A 168 -3.39 -2.12 -2.34
C ALA A 168 -3.78 -1.42 -1.03
N VAL A 169 -3.72 -2.15 0.07
CA VAL A 169 -3.98 -1.64 1.42
C VAL A 169 -2.66 -1.56 2.19
N VAL A 170 -2.36 -0.37 2.70
CA VAL A 170 -1.29 -0.16 3.68
C VAL A 170 -1.95 0.01 5.04
N THR A 171 -1.71 -0.92 5.96
CA THR A 171 -2.21 -0.87 7.34
C THR A 171 -1.10 -0.35 8.24
N ILE A 172 -1.36 0.79 8.87
CA ILE A 172 -0.50 1.38 9.88
C ILE A 172 -0.92 0.87 11.24
N ASP A 173 0.03 0.38 12.02
CA ASP A 173 -0.20 -0.03 13.40
C ASP A 173 1.00 0.38 14.25
N THR A 174 0.87 1.48 14.97
CA THR A 174 1.88 2.00 15.90
C THR A 174 1.58 1.62 17.35
N SER A 175 0.58 0.76 17.57
CA SER A 175 0.06 0.43 18.89
C SER A 175 0.94 -0.61 19.59
N VAL A 176 1.86 -0.13 20.42
CA VAL A 176 2.75 -1.00 21.20
C VAL A 176 1.96 -1.93 22.14
N PRO A 177 2.27 -3.24 22.18
CA PRO A 177 1.65 -4.16 23.14
C PRO A 177 2.02 -3.78 24.59
N VAL A 178 1.23 -4.27 25.55
CA VAL A 178 1.51 -4.20 26.98
C VAL A 178 1.72 -5.62 27.47
N VAL A 179 2.87 -5.86 28.08
CA VAL A 179 3.25 -7.14 28.66
C VAL A 179 3.73 -6.92 30.09
N SER A 180 3.48 -7.89 30.97
CA SER A 180 4.03 -7.87 32.32
C SER A 180 4.52 -9.25 32.77
N LEU A 181 5.43 -9.24 33.74
CA LEU A 181 5.92 -10.40 34.47
C LEU A 181 6.08 -10.02 35.94
N ASP A 182 5.55 -10.84 36.84
CA ASP A 182 5.75 -10.64 38.29
C ASP A 182 7.00 -11.36 38.78
N ASP A 183 7.59 -10.86 39.87
CA ASP A 183 8.63 -11.57 40.61
C ASP A 183 8.13 -12.93 41.09
N LEU A 184 8.97 -13.97 40.98
CA LEU A 184 8.65 -15.32 41.42
C LEU A 184 9.73 -15.83 42.37
N THR A 185 9.34 -16.37 43.53
CA THR A 185 10.23 -17.14 44.41
C THR A 185 9.71 -18.56 44.50
N THR A 186 10.56 -19.55 44.24
CA THR A 186 10.16 -20.95 44.16
C THR A 186 11.31 -21.88 44.53
N ASN A 187 10.98 -23.10 44.95
CA ASN A 187 11.94 -24.19 45.12
C ASN A 187 11.99 -25.15 43.92
N ASP A 188 11.23 -24.86 42.88
CA ASP A 188 11.28 -25.55 41.60
C ASP A 188 12.41 -24.95 40.75
N THR A 189 13.40 -25.76 40.38
CA THR A 189 14.56 -25.31 39.58
C THR A 189 14.23 -25.07 38.11
N THR A 190 13.04 -25.45 37.63
CA THR A 190 12.63 -25.33 36.23
C THR A 190 11.19 -24.79 36.08
N PRO A 191 10.83 -23.71 36.80
CA PRO A 191 9.43 -23.34 36.98
C PRO A 191 8.78 -22.88 35.68
N ALA A 192 7.46 -23.03 35.60
CA ALA A 192 6.67 -22.26 34.65
C ALA A 192 6.76 -20.76 34.96
N LEU A 193 6.75 -19.93 33.92
CA LEU A 193 6.63 -18.47 34.04
C LEU A 193 5.35 -18.01 33.34
N THR A 194 4.65 -17.08 33.96
CA THR A 194 3.38 -16.54 33.45
C THR A 194 3.32 -15.04 33.65
N GLY A 195 2.50 -14.38 32.84
CA GLY A 195 2.22 -12.97 33.02
C GLY A 195 1.03 -12.53 32.19
N VAL A 196 0.86 -11.21 32.07
CA VAL A 196 -0.24 -10.59 31.33
C VAL A 196 0.26 -10.09 30.00
N ILE A 197 -0.58 -10.16 28.97
CA ILE A 197 -0.36 -9.54 27.67
C ILE A 197 -1.69 -9.04 27.11
N ASN A 198 -1.77 -7.80 26.62
CA ASN A 198 -3.02 -7.24 26.12
C ASN A 198 -3.28 -7.53 24.63
N ASP A 199 -2.24 -7.85 23.86
CA ASP A 199 -2.33 -8.16 22.44
C ASP A 199 -2.38 -9.68 22.25
N PRO A 200 -3.52 -10.25 21.81
CA PRO A 200 -3.68 -11.69 21.60
C PRO A 200 -2.95 -12.23 20.36
N THR A 201 -2.43 -11.35 19.50
CA THR A 201 -1.72 -11.71 18.26
C THR A 201 -0.21 -11.53 18.36
N ALA A 202 0.27 -10.86 19.41
CA ALA A 202 1.70 -10.71 19.67
C ALA A 202 2.39 -12.04 19.96
N THR A 203 3.63 -12.15 19.51
CA THR A 203 4.57 -13.19 19.91
C THR A 203 5.21 -12.83 21.24
N VAL A 204 5.58 -13.84 22.04
CA VAL A 204 6.18 -13.65 23.37
C VAL A 204 7.49 -14.41 23.46
N VAL A 205 8.54 -13.72 23.90
CA VAL A 205 9.87 -14.29 24.16
C VAL A 205 10.27 -13.95 25.58
N VAL A 206 10.74 -14.95 26.32
CA VAL A 206 11.27 -14.78 27.68
C VAL A 206 12.77 -15.01 27.65
N ASN A 207 13.53 -13.99 28.02
CA ASN A 207 14.97 -14.08 28.23
C ASN A 207 15.25 -14.41 29.70
N VAL A 208 15.99 -15.51 29.95
CA VAL A 208 16.49 -15.87 31.28
C VAL A 208 18.01 -15.95 31.20
N ASP A 209 18.70 -15.12 31.99
CA ASP A 209 20.17 -15.01 32.03
C ASP A 209 20.84 -14.89 30.64
N GLY A 210 20.21 -14.17 29.72
CA GLY A 210 20.73 -13.95 28.37
C GLY A 210 20.34 -15.00 27.34
N VAL A 211 19.52 -16.00 27.68
CA VAL A 211 19.01 -17.01 26.74
C VAL A 211 17.52 -16.79 26.48
N ASP A 212 17.13 -16.73 25.21
CA ASP A 212 15.75 -16.53 24.77
C ASP A 212 14.98 -17.86 24.68
N TYR A 213 13.77 -17.87 25.24
CA TYR A 213 12.83 -18.99 25.20
C TYR A 213 11.49 -18.49 24.62
N PRO A 214 10.95 -19.14 23.57
CA PRO A 214 9.62 -18.80 23.08
C PRO A 214 8.57 -19.19 24.12
N ALA A 215 7.67 -18.26 24.43
CA ALA A 215 6.51 -18.48 25.28
C ALA A 215 5.22 -18.48 24.46
N VAL A 216 4.18 -19.07 25.02
CA VAL A 216 2.85 -19.12 24.41
C VAL A 216 2.06 -17.88 24.80
N ASN A 217 1.57 -17.13 23.82
CA ASN A 217 0.46 -16.20 24.04
C ASN A 217 -0.84 -17.02 24.08
N ASN A 218 -1.51 -17.05 25.22
CA ASN A 218 -2.67 -17.91 25.42
C ASN A 218 -3.94 -17.33 24.74
N GLY A 219 -3.90 -16.07 24.29
CA GLY A 219 -5.02 -15.38 23.64
C GLY A 219 -6.14 -14.96 24.60
N ASP A 220 -5.99 -15.22 25.90
CA ASP A 220 -6.95 -14.87 26.96
C ASP A 220 -6.50 -13.70 27.85
N GLY A 221 -5.50 -12.96 27.38
CA GLY A 221 -4.86 -11.88 28.13
C GLY A 221 -3.64 -12.34 28.95
N THR A 222 -3.27 -13.62 28.87
CA THR A 222 -2.09 -14.16 29.56
C THR A 222 -1.09 -14.79 28.59
N TRP A 223 0.14 -14.94 29.05
CA TRP A 223 1.17 -15.72 28.38
C TRP A 223 1.78 -16.75 29.32
N THR A 224 2.39 -17.79 28.77
CA THR A 224 3.01 -18.87 29.56
C THR A 224 4.28 -19.41 28.90
N LEU A 225 5.37 -19.43 29.65
CA LEU A 225 6.49 -20.34 29.42
C LEU A 225 6.25 -21.61 30.24
N ALA A 226 6.12 -22.75 29.57
CA ALA A 226 5.71 -23.99 30.21
C ALA A 226 6.74 -24.49 31.24
N ASP A 227 6.23 -25.19 32.25
CA ASP A 227 7.05 -25.87 33.25
C ASP A 227 8.06 -26.83 32.60
N ASN A 228 9.25 -26.95 33.19
CA ASN A 228 10.36 -27.76 32.68
C ASN A 228 10.91 -27.35 31.30
N THR A 229 10.58 -26.15 30.79
CA THR A 229 11.17 -25.61 29.55
C THR A 229 12.58 -25.09 29.79
N LEU A 230 12.81 -24.46 30.94
CA LEU A 230 14.11 -23.95 31.34
C LEU A 230 15.05 -25.10 31.72
N PRO A 231 16.38 -24.95 31.53
CA PRO A 231 17.34 -25.81 32.21
C PRO A 231 17.24 -25.61 33.73
N ALA A 232 17.66 -26.61 34.50
CA ALA A 232 17.69 -26.49 35.96
C ALA A 232 18.57 -25.30 36.38
N LEU A 233 17.92 -24.33 37.01
CA LEU A 233 18.54 -23.12 37.54
C LEU A 233 19.14 -23.40 38.93
N ILE A 234 20.17 -22.63 39.27
CA ILE A 234 20.83 -22.72 40.58
C ILE A 234 20.10 -21.87 41.62
N ASP A 235 20.30 -22.15 42.91
CA ASP A 235 19.77 -21.28 43.97
C ASP A 235 20.29 -19.84 43.81
N GLY A 236 19.39 -18.87 44.03
CA GLY A 236 19.66 -17.45 43.94
C GLY A 236 18.75 -16.71 42.96
N PRO A 237 18.98 -15.40 42.79
CA PRO A 237 18.21 -14.57 41.88
C PRO A 237 18.69 -14.71 40.43
N HIS A 238 17.73 -14.79 39.51
CA HIS A 238 17.88 -14.76 38.07
C HIS A 238 17.09 -13.58 37.50
N THR A 239 17.69 -12.84 36.58
CA THR A 239 16.97 -11.76 35.89
C THR A 239 16.21 -12.34 34.71
N VAL A 240 14.91 -12.07 34.68
CA VAL A 240 14.02 -12.52 33.61
C VAL A 240 13.46 -11.29 32.91
N THR A 241 13.59 -11.24 31.58
CA THR A 241 12.95 -10.21 30.75
C THR A 241 11.93 -10.88 29.84
N VAL A 242 10.69 -10.44 29.86
CA VAL A 242 9.69 -10.82 28.85
C VAL A 242 9.61 -9.75 27.78
N THR A 243 9.56 -10.14 26.52
CA THR A 243 9.35 -9.27 25.35
C THR A 243 8.12 -9.73 24.60
N ALA A 244 7.19 -8.81 24.33
CA ALA A 244 6.07 -9.01 23.43
C ALA A 244 6.31 -8.24 22.12
N THR A 245 5.98 -8.85 20.98
CA THR A 245 6.08 -8.21 19.66
C THR A 245 4.82 -8.49 18.84
N ASP A 246 4.10 -7.43 18.46
CA ASP A 246 2.89 -7.53 17.65
C ASP A 246 3.18 -7.87 16.17
N PRO A 247 2.16 -8.13 15.32
CA PRO A 247 2.36 -8.44 13.90
C PRO A 247 2.96 -7.30 13.06
N ALA A 248 2.83 -6.04 13.49
CA ALA A 248 3.40 -4.88 12.82
C ALA A 248 4.87 -4.61 13.22
N GLY A 249 5.34 -5.30 14.27
CA GLY A 249 6.69 -5.22 14.80
C GLY A 249 6.86 -4.28 15.98
N ASN A 250 5.79 -3.76 16.59
CA ASN A 250 5.91 -3.00 17.83
C ASN A 250 6.27 -3.92 19.00
N THR A 251 7.19 -3.46 19.85
CA THR A 251 7.73 -4.26 20.94
C THR A 251 7.52 -3.60 22.30
N ALA A 252 7.17 -4.39 23.31
CA ALA A 252 7.25 -4.00 24.72
C ALA A 252 8.01 -5.05 25.52
N THR A 253 8.63 -4.60 26.61
CA THR A 253 9.39 -5.46 27.51
C THR A 253 9.04 -5.18 28.97
N ASP A 254 9.07 -6.22 29.80
CA ASP A 254 9.03 -6.11 31.25
C ASP A 254 10.10 -6.99 31.89
N THR A 255 10.56 -6.65 33.08
CA THR A 255 11.66 -7.36 33.77
C THR A 255 11.28 -7.67 35.21
N ALA A 256 11.53 -8.91 35.61
CA ALA A 256 11.31 -9.39 36.96
C ALA A 256 12.47 -10.25 37.47
N THR A 257 12.44 -10.56 38.76
CA THR A 257 13.38 -11.46 39.42
C THR A 257 12.73 -12.81 39.67
N LEU A 258 13.36 -13.87 39.16
CA LEU A 258 13.09 -15.24 39.55
C LEU A 258 14.10 -15.67 40.61
N THR A 259 13.66 -15.99 41.83
CA THR A 259 14.52 -16.49 42.90
C THR A 259 14.29 -17.98 43.10
N ILE A 260 15.34 -18.78 42.92
CA ILE A 260 15.34 -20.20 43.22
C ILE A 260 15.88 -20.40 44.65
N ASP A 261 15.13 -21.10 45.48
CA ASP A 261 15.54 -21.48 46.83
C ASP A 261 15.17 -22.94 47.11
N THR A 262 16.12 -23.84 46.88
CA THR A 262 15.97 -25.27 47.18
C THR A 262 16.39 -25.63 48.60
N VAL A 263 16.88 -24.68 49.40
CA VAL A 263 17.35 -24.93 50.77
C VAL A 263 16.16 -25.00 51.73
N PRO A 264 15.94 -26.13 52.43
CA PRO A 264 14.88 -26.20 53.43
C PRO A 264 15.12 -25.22 54.58
N ALA A 265 14.05 -24.61 55.09
CA ALA A 265 14.13 -23.78 56.29
C ALA A 265 14.69 -24.58 57.47
N ASP A 266 15.78 -24.10 58.08
CA ASP A 266 16.41 -24.76 59.23
C ASP A 266 15.58 -24.48 60.49
N LEU A 267 14.62 -25.38 60.78
CA LEU A 267 13.63 -25.25 61.86
C LEU A 267 14.19 -25.50 63.27
N ILE A 268 15.51 -25.41 63.48
CA ILE A 268 16.12 -25.60 64.80
C ILE A 268 15.94 -24.35 65.66
N GLY A 269 14.69 -24.07 66.05
CA GLY A 269 14.42 -23.27 67.24
C GLY A 269 14.95 -24.03 68.45
N ALA A 270 15.86 -23.41 69.22
CA ALA A 270 16.35 -23.99 70.46
C ALA A 270 15.18 -24.40 71.35
N ILE A 271 15.06 -25.70 71.64
CA ILE A 271 14.18 -26.18 72.71
C ILE A 271 14.81 -25.67 74.01
N THR A 272 14.33 -24.54 74.51
CA THR A 272 14.57 -24.16 75.91
C THR A 272 13.75 -25.11 76.77
N ILE A 273 14.41 -26.10 77.39
CA ILE A 273 13.81 -26.87 78.48
C ILE A 273 13.76 -25.92 79.69
N PRO A 274 12.58 -25.57 80.23
CA PRO A 274 12.50 -24.80 81.45
C PRO A 274 13.05 -25.63 82.61
N GLU A 275 13.89 -24.99 83.44
CA GLU A 275 14.38 -25.54 84.71
C GLU A 275 13.26 -25.75 85.73
#